data_AF-D7IFW8-F1
#
_entry.id   AF-D7IFW8-F1
#
_cell.length_a   1.000
_cell.length_b   1.000
_cell.length_c   1.000
_cell.angle_alpha   90.00
_cell.angle_beta   90.00
_cell.angle_gamma   90.00
#
_symmetry.space_group_name_H-M   'P 1'
#
loop_
_entity.id
_entity.type
_entity.pdbx_description
1 polymer ?
#
loop_
_entity_poly.entity_id
_entity_poly.type
_entity_poly.pdbx_seq_one_letter_code
_entity_poly.pdbx_strand_id
1 'polypeptide(L)'
;MPSKKETLTVIVIMALFLLLTAACIGLRSEHLLMAALYLVLFFAGLPTRKLAVALLPFAIFGISYDWMRICPNYEVNPIDVAGLYNLEKSLFGVMDNGVLVTPCEYFAVHHWAVADVFAGIFYLCWVPVPILFGLCLYFKKERKTYLRFALVFLFVNLIGFAGYYIHPAAPPWYAINYGFEPILNTPGNVAGLGRFDEIFGVTIFDSIYGRNANVFAAVPSLHAAYMVVALVYAIIGKCRWYVIALFSVIMAGIWGTAIYSCHHYIIDVLLGISCALLGWLLFEYGLMKIRGFRNFFDRYYQYIK
;
A
#
# COMPACT_ATOMS: atom_id res chain seq x y z
N MET A 1 -16.40 25.56 16.10
CA MET A 1 -17.21 24.31 16.11
C MET A 1 -17.59 23.94 14.67
N PRO A 2 -17.80 22.66 14.32
CA PRO A 2 -18.37 22.26 13.03
C PRO A 2 -19.84 22.67 12.93
N SER A 3 -20.36 22.81 11.72
CA SER A 3 -21.79 23.04 11.51
C SER A 3 -22.61 21.83 11.96
N LYS A 4 -23.88 22.04 12.32
CA LYS A 4 -24.78 20.93 12.71
C LYS A 4 -24.85 19.82 11.64
N LYS A 5 -24.83 20.21 10.36
CA LYS A 5 -24.82 19.28 9.23
C LYS A 5 -23.54 18.44 9.20
N GLU A 6 -22.36 19.08 9.30
CA GLU A 6 -21.09 18.36 9.34
C GLU A 6 -20.99 17.40 10.53
N THR A 7 -21.41 17.86 11.72
CA THR A 7 -21.45 17.01 12.92
C THR A 7 -22.30 15.78 12.70
N LEU A 8 -23.53 15.95 12.19
CA LEU A 8 -24.44 14.84 11.93
C LEU A 8 -23.85 13.88 10.89
N THR A 9 -23.31 14.39 9.78
CA THR A 9 -22.68 13.58 8.75
C THR A 9 -21.53 12.75 9.29
N VAL A 10 -20.61 13.34 10.05
CA VAL A 10 -19.45 12.63 10.61
C VAL A 10 -19.88 11.56 11.62
N ILE A 11 -20.82 11.87 12.51
CA ILE A 11 -21.30 10.90 13.51
C ILE A 11 -22.01 9.72 12.82
N VAL A 12 -22.87 9.99 11.83
CA VAL A 12 -23.59 8.93 11.09
C VAL A 12 -22.62 8.06 10.30
N ILE A 13 -21.67 8.66 9.57
CA ILE A 13 -20.66 7.88 8.82
C ILE A 13 -19.82 7.03 9.77
N MET A 14 -19.41 7.59 10.92
CA MET A 14 -18.60 6.84 11.89
C MET A 14 -19.39 5.69 12.53
N ALA A 15 -20.66 5.91 12.87
CA ALA A 15 -21.53 4.86 13.38
C ALA A 15 -21.74 3.76 12.33
N LEU A 16 -21.99 4.11 11.07
CA LEU A 16 -22.12 3.15 9.97
C LEU A 16 -20.83 2.36 9.76
N PHE A 17 -19.67 3.03 9.76
CA PHE A 17 -18.38 2.37 9.64
C PHE A 17 -18.17 1.32 10.75
N LEU A 18 -18.42 1.69 12.01
CA LEU A 18 -18.23 0.79 13.15
C LEU A 18 -19.25 -0.37 13.13
N LEU A 19 -20.53 -0.09 12.82
CA LEU A 19 -21.58 -1.11 12.76
C LEU A 19 -21.33 -2.12 11.63
N LEU A 20 -20.99 -1.64 10.44
CA LEU A 20 -20.70 -2.52 9.29
C LEU A 20 -19.45 -3.36 9.56
N THR A 21 -18.40 -2.75 10.12
CA THR A 21 -17.18 -3.49 10.48
C THR A 21 -17.46 -4.55 11.55
N ALA A 22 -18.25 -4.21 12.58
CA ALA A 22 -18.67 -5.14 13.62
C ALA A 22 -19.47 -6.32 13.06
N ALA A 23 -20.39 -6.06 12.15
CA ALA A 23 -21.28 -7.07 11.59
C ALA A 23 -20.58 -7.99 10.58
N CYS A 24 -19.68 -7.46 9.75
CA CYS A 24 -19.11 -8.21 8.62
C CYS A 24 -17.72 -8.80 8.90
N ILE A 25 -16.90 -8.18 9.75
CA ILE A 25 -15.48 -8.55 9.94
C ILE A 25 -15.14 -8.80 11.41
N GLY A 26 -15.89 -8.18 12.32
CA GLY A 26 -15.57 -8.12 13.75
C GLY A 26 -14.72 -6.89 14.08
N LEU A 27 -15.04 -6.24 15.21
CA LEU A 27 -14.31 -5.06 15.68
C LEU A 27 -12.96 -5.44 16.30
N ARG A 28 -11.93 -4.69 15.96
CA ARG A 28 -10.61 -4.73 16.59
C ARG A 28 -10.24 -3.38 17.16
N SER A 29 -9.22 -3.35 18.01
CA SER A 29 -8.72 -2.13 18.65
C SER A 29 -8.32 -1.06 17.64
N GLU A 30 -7.81 -1.43 16.46
CA GLU A 30 -7.38 -0.50 15.42
C GLU A 30 -8.56 0.29 14.82
N HIS A 31 -9.73 -0.34 14.68
CA HIS A 31 -10.93 0.33 14.17
C HIS A 31 -11.43 1.39 15.15
N LEU A 32 -11.44 1.05 16.44
CA LEU A 32 -11.83 1.97 17.51
C LEU A 32 -10.82 3.11 17.63
N LEU A 33 -9.52 2.81 17.55
CA LEU A 33 -8.46 3.81 17.58
C LEU A 33 -8.57 4.78 16.40
N MET A 34 -8.78 4.27 15.18
CA MET A 34 -8.96 5.10 13.99
C MET A 34 -10.20 5.99 14.09
N ALA A 35 -11.32 5.43 14.56
CA ALA A 35 -12.56 6.19 14.79
C ALA A 35 -12.35 7.30 15.84
N ALA A 36 -11.75 6.96 16.98
CA ALA A 36 -11.48 7.91 18.05
C ALA A 36 -10.52 9.01 17.59
N LEU A 37 -9.40 8.65 16.93
CA LEU A 37 -8.44 9.61 16.39
C LEU A 37 -9.11 10.57 15.40
N TYR A 38 -9.93 10.05 14.47
CA TYR A 38 -10.63 10.87 13.50
C TYR A 38 -11.60 11.85 14.19
N LEU A 39 -12.41 11.37 15.13
CA LEU A 39 -13.36 12.20 15.87
C LEU A 39 -12.64 13.29 16.69
N VAL A 40 -11.57 12.93 17.41
CA VAL A 40 -10.76 13.88 18.17
C VAL A 40 -10.20 14.95 17.25
N LEU A 41 -9.58 14.58 16.13
CA LEU A 41 -9.06 15.53 15.15
C LEU A 41 -10.17 16.43 14.59
N PHE A 42 -11.34 15.87 14.26
CA PHE A 42 -12.44 16.61 13.64
C PHE A 42 -13.09 17.64 14.58
N PHE A 43 -13.25 17.30 15.85
CA PHE A 43 -13.95 18.13 16.84
C PHE A 43 -13.04 19.05 17.66
N ALA A 44 -11.74 18.76 17.78
CA ALA A 44 -10.82 19.54 18.63
C ALA A 44 -10.68 21.01 18.18
N GLY A 45 -10.61 21.30 16.88
CA GLY A 45 -10.39 22.65 16.40
C GLY A 45 -10.48 22.78 14.88
N LEU A 46 -10.45 24.01 14.38
CA LEU A 46 -10.48 24.25 12.93
C LEU A 46 -9.24 23.69 12.21
N PRO A 47 -7.99 23.86 12.70
CA PRO A 47 -6.82 23.31 12.03
C PRO A 47 -6.81 21.77 11.99
N THR A 48 -7.17 21.13 13.10
CA THR A 48 -7.22 19.67 13.21
C THR A 48 -8.38 19.09 12.39
N ARG A 49 -9.50 19.81 12.26
CA ARG A 49 -10.59 19.41 11.37
C ARG A 49 -10.17 19.40 9.92
N LYS A 50 -9.48 20.46 9.46
CA LYS A 50 -8.95 20.51 8.10
C LYS A 50 -7.96 19.37 7.87
N LEU A 51 -7.17 19.00 8.87
CA LEU A 51 -6.28 17.84 8.81
C LEU A 51 -7.06 16.52 8.75
N ALA A 52 -8.09 16.34 9.58
CA ALA A 52 -8.94 15.14 9.55
C ALA A 52 -9.58 14.94 8.17
N VAL A 53 -10.12 16.01 7.59
CA VAL A 53 -10.69 15.97 6.24
C VAL A 53 -9.59 15.73 5.21
N ALA A 54 -8.43 16.37 5.32
CA ALA A 54 -7.29 16.15 4.43
C ALA A 54 -6.79 14.68 4.45
N LEU A 55 -6.89 13.98 5.57
CA LEU A 55 -6.46 12.59 5.74
C LEU A 55 -7.47 11.55 5.24
N LEU A 56 -8.68 11.97 4.82
CA LEU A 56 -9.71 11.07 4.31
C LEU A 56 -9.23 10.09 3.23
N PRO A 57 -8.39 10.47 2.24
CA PRO A 57 -7.98 9.53 1.20
C PRO A 57 -7.19 8.35 1.78
N PHE A 58 -6.34 8.59 2.79
CA PHE A 58 -5.59 7.54 3.47
C PHE A 58 -6.49 6.69 4.37
N ALA A 59 -7.46 7.31 5.06
CA ALA A 59 -8.43 6.57 5.87
C ALA A 59 -9.31 5.66 5.00
N ILE A 60 -9.82 6.17 3.87
CA ILE A 60 -10.59 5.37 2.90
C ILE A 60 -9.74 4.22 2.38
N PHE A 61 -8.48 4.46 2.00
CA PHE A 61 -7.56 3.40 1.61
C PHE A 61 -7.46 2.30 2.68
N GLY A 62 -7.18 2.66 3.93
CA GLY A 62 -7.01 1.69 5.01
C GLY A 62 -8.28 0.89 5.29
N ILE A 63 -9.44 1.55 5.28
CA ILE A 63 -10.75 0.91 5.45
C ILE A 63 -11.03 -0.03 4.28
N SER A 64 -10.85 0.42 3.04
CA SER A 64 -11.09 -0.38 1.84
C SER A 64 -10.23 -1.63 1.80
N TYR A 65 -8.95 -1.52 2.16
CA TYR A 65 -8.05 -2.67 2.24
C TYR A 65 -8.50 -3.67 3.31
N ASP A 66 -8.85 -3.20 4.51
CA ASP A 66 -9.30 -4.10 5.57
C ASP A 66 -10.65 -4.76 5.24
N TRP A 67 -11.54 -4.05 4.56
CA TRP A 67 -12.83 -4.56 4.11
C TRP A 67 -12.75 -5.59 2.98
N MET A 68 -11.57 -5.79 2.36
CA MET A 68 -11.36 -6.92 1.45
C MET A 68 -11.57 -8.28 2.15
N ARG A 69 -11.50 -8.34 3.49
CA ARG A 69 -11.84 -9.55 4.28
C ARG A 69 -13.29 -9.98 4.13
N ILE A 70 -14.20 -9.08 3.73
CA ILE A 70 -15.62 -9.39 3.56
C ILE A 70 -15.83 -10.33 2.37
N CYS A 71 -15.07 -10.12 1.29
CA CYS A 71 -15.11 -10.94 0.09
C CYS A 71 -13.67 -11.24 -0.34
N PRO A 72 -13.09 -12.35 0.12
CA PRO A 72 -11.78 -12.78 -0.31
C PRO A 72 -11.70 -12.90 -1.84
N ASN A 73 -10.59 -12.49 -2.44
CA ASN A 73 -10.48 -12.43 -3.90
C ASN A 73 -10.58 -13.79 -4.61
N TYR A 74 -10.20 -14.87 -3.92
CA TYR A 74 -10.32 -16.24 -4.43
C TYR A 74 -11.78 -16.74 -4.56
N GLU A 75 -12.74 -16.02 -3.98
CA GLU A 75 -14.17 -16.29 -4.21
C GLU A 75 -14.66 -15.69 -5.54
N VAL A 76 -13.89 -14.77 -6.13
CA VAL A 76 -14.24 -14.08 -7.38
C VAL A 76 -13.54 -14.70 -8.58
N ASN A 77 -12.24 -15.01 -8.48
CA ASN A 77 -11.47 -15.64 -9.54
C ASN A 77 -10.50 -16.69 -8.97
N PRO A 78 -10.06 -17.69 -9.77
CA PRO A 78 -9.06 -18.67 -9.35
C PRO A 78 -7.73 -18.01 -8.99
N ILE A 79 -7.02 -18.62 -8.03
CA ILE A 79 -5.69 -18.18 -7.61
C ILE A 79 -4.65 -18.67 -8.62
N ASP A 80 -3.87 -17.75 -9.18
CA ASP A 80 -2.67 -18.08 -9.94
C ASP A 80 -1.47 -18.24 -8.99
N VAL A 81 -0.95 -19.47 -8.92
CA VAL A 81 0.30 -19.79 -8.22
C VAL A 81 1.36 -20.22 -9.25
N ALA A 82 1.03 -21.24 -10.05
CA ALA A 82 1.98 -21.83 -10.99
C ALA A 82 2.23 -20.98 -12.24
N GLY A 83 1.21 -20.30 -12.77
CA GLY A 83 1.33 -19.48 -13.98
C GLY A 83 2.30 -18.33 -13.76
N LEU A 84 2.07 -17.55 -12.70
CA LEU A 84 2.94 -16.45 -12.31
C LEU A 84 4.37 -16.91 -11.97
N TYR A 85 4.52 -17.98 -11.17
CA TYR A 85 5.83 -18.55 -10.84
C TYR A 85 6.61 -18.97 -12.09
N ASN A 86 5.97 -19.72 -13.01
CA ASN A 86 6.63 -20.20 -14.22
C ASN A 86 6.98 -19.05 -15.17
N LEU A 87 6.13 -18.03 -15.24
CA LEU A 87 6.40 -16.83 -16.05
C LEU A 87 7.61 -16.06 -15.49
N GLU A 88 7.65 -15.80 -14.19
CA GLU A 88 8.81 -15.19 -13.51
C GLU A 88 10.08 -15.99 -13.80
N LYS A 89 10.03 -17.30 -13.58
CA LYS A 89 11.16 -18.21 -13.79
C LYS A 89 11.65 -18.20 -15.24
N SER A 90 10.74 -18.08 -16.20
CA SER A 90 11.08 -18.04 -17.62
C SER A 90 11.74 -16.72 -18.05
N LEU A 91 11.33 -15.60 -17.46
CA LEU A 91 11.78 -14.26 -17.83
C LEU A 91 13.02 -13.81 -17.06
N PHE A 92 13.08 -14.15 -15.77
CA PHE A 92 14.06 -13.64 -14.82
C PHE A 92 14.79 -14.75 -14.06
N GLY A 93 14.63 -16.01 -14.47
CA GLY A 93 15.26 -17.14 -13.80
C GLY A 93 16.78 -17.01 -13.75
N VAL A 94 17.36 -17.48 -12.64
CA VAL A 94 18.79 -17.51 -12.38
C VAL A 94 19.22 -18.98 -12.30
N MET A 95 20.38 -19.31 -12.88
CA MET A 95 20.94 -20.64 -12.76
C MET A 95 21.64 -20.79 -11.42
N ASP A 96 21.18 -21.72 -10.59
CA ASP A 96 21.84 -22.10 -9.33
C ASP A 96 22.17 -23.59 -9.36
N ASN A 97 23.45 -23.93 -9.28
CA ASN A 97 23.95 -25.32 -9.33
C ASN A 97 23.39 -26.17 -10.49
N GLY A 98 23.17 -25.54 -11.66
CA GLY A 98 22.65 -26.22 -12.85
C GLY A 98 21.12 -26.32 -12.92
N VAL A 99 20.40 -25.80 -11.93
CA VAL A 99 18.93 -25.72 -11.91
C VAL A 99 18.51 -24.26 -12.12
N LEU A 100 17.59 -24.03 -13.06
CA LEU A 100 16.96 -22.72 -13.20
C LEU A 100 16.01 -22.52 -12.00
N VAL A 101 16.14 -21.41 -11.29
CA VAL A 101 15.29 -21.02 -10.15
C VAL A 101 14.85 -19.57 -10.31
N THR A 102 13.77 -19.17 -9.63
CA THR A 102 13.38 -17.76 -9.55
C THR A 102 14.40 -16.96 -8.72
N PRO A 103 14.51 -15.63 -8.92
CA PRO A 103 15.35 -14.77 -8.07
C PRO A 103 15.01 -14.90 -6.57
N CYS A 104 13.73 -15.08 -6.24
CA CYS A 104 13.29 -15.28 -4.86
C CYS A 104 13.85 -16.58 -4.27
N GLU A 105 13.75 -17.70 -4.99
CA GLU A 105 14.35 -18.98 -4.56
C GLU A 105 15.87 -18.86 -4.41
N TYR A 106 16.54 -18.16 -5.33
CA TYR A 106 17.97 -17.90 -5.23
C TYR A 106 18.32 -17.15 -3.93
N PHE A 107 17.65 -16.03 -3.64
CA PHE A 107 17.90 -15.24 -2.43
C PHE A 107 17.36 -15.88 -1.14
N ALA A 108 16.47 -16.87 -1.23
CA ALA A 108 16.07 -17.66 -0.08
C ALA A 108 17.25 -18.51 0.44
N VAL A 109 18.13 -18.96 -0.46
CA VAL A 109 19.33 -19.76 -0.14
C VAL A 109 20.57 -18.88 0.04
N HIS A 110 20.79 -17.93 -0.88
CA HIS A 110 21.98 -17.09 -0.96
C HIS A 110 21.73 -15.71 -0.35
N HIS A 111 21.50 -15.66 0.96
CA HIS A 111 21.27 -14.43 1.72
C HIS A 111 22.45 -14.11 2.66
N TRP A 112 22.52 -12.87 3.15
CA TRP A 112 23.52 -12.48 4.14
C TRP A 112 23.00 -11.38 5.07
N ALA A 113 23.54 -11.35 6.30
CA ALA A 113 23.03 -10.51 7.38
C ALA A 113 22.93 -9.02 7.01
N VAL A 114 23.91 -8.46 6.29
CA VAL A 114 23.87 -7.06 5.87
C VAL A 114 22.68 -6.79 4.93
N ALA A 115 22.42 -7.67 3.97
CA ALA A 115 21.26 -7.54 3.09
C ALA A 115 19.94 -7.77 3.84
N ASP A 116 19.91 -8.67 4.83
CA ASP A 116 18.73 -8.85 5.71
C ASP A 116 18.40 -7.58 6.52
N VAL A 117 19.42 -6.88 7.04
CA VAL A 117 19.27 -5.59 7.70
C VAL A 117 18.70 -4.54 6.75
N PHE A 118 19.27 -4.40 5.55
CA PHE A 118 18.78 -3.44 4.55
C PHE A 118 17.38 -3.80 4.03
N ALA A 119 17.06 -5.09 3.92
CA ALA A 119 15.75 -5.56 3.55
C ALA A 119 14.70 -5.02 4.53
N GLY A 120 14.94 -5.15 5.83
CA GLY A 120 14.02 -4.57 6.80
C GLY A 120 13.94 -3.05 6.75
N ILE A 121 15.08 -2.35 6.66
CA ILE A 121 15.10 -0.87 6.63
C ILE A 121 14.31 -0.31 5.44
N PHE A 122 14.58 -0.80 4.23
CA PHE A 122 13.88 -0.33 3.04
C PHE A 122 12.42 -0.76 3.05
N TYR A 123 12.13 -2.01 3.41
CA TYR A 123 10.78 -2.52 3.42
C TYR A 123 9.93 -2.02 4.61
N LEU A 124 10.49 -1.25 5.54
CA LEU A 124 9.69 -0.45 6.49
C LEU A 124 9.29 0.92 5.94
N CYS A 125 9.87 1.37 4.84
CA CYS A 125 9.67 2.72 4.32
C CYS A 125 8.45 2.87 3.41
N TRP A 126 7.90 1.78 2.84
CA TRP A 126 6.90 1.87 1.76
C TRP A 126 5.60 2.58 2.15
N VAL A 127 5.12 2.48 3.41
CA VAL A 127 3.98 3.28 3.91
C VAL A 127 4.40 4.57 4.62
N PRO A 128 5.31 4.53 5.62
CA PRO A 128 5.57 5.70 6.45
C PRO A 128 6.15 6.87 5.65
N VAL A 129 7.06 6.60 4.70
CA VAL A 129 7.73 7.67 3.95
C VAL A 129 6.74 8.44 3.05
N PRO A 130 5.89 7.78 2.23
CA PRO A 130 4.86 8.48 1.47
C PRO A 130 3.85 9.26 2.32
N ILE A 131 3.42 8.70 3.46
CA ILE A 131 2.50 9.40 4.37
C ILE A 131 3.17 10.64 4.98
N LEU A 132 4.41 10.49 5.49
CA LEU A 132 5.18 11.61 6.03
C LEU A 132 5.45 12.67 4.97
N PHE A 133 5.74 12.28 3.73
CA PHE A 133 5.86 13.20 2.61
C PHE A 133 4.57 13.99 2.37
N GLY A 134 3.42 13.32 2.32
CA GLY A 134 2.12 13.96 2.23
C GLY A 134 1.89 14.96 3.38
N LEU A 135 2.13 14.54 4.62
CA LEU A 135 2.02 15.43 5.78
C LEU A 135 2.98 16.62 5.68
N CYS A 136 4.20 16.44 5.18
CA CYS A 136 5.14 17.53 4.96
C CYS A 136 4.61 18.54 3.93
N LEU A 137 4.08 18.08 2.79
CA LEU A 137 3.42 18.95 1.81
C LEU A 137 2.23 19.70 2.42
N TYR A 138 1.43 18.99 3.23
CA TYR A 138 0.33 19.57 3.97
C TYR A 138 0.88 20.72 4.84
N PHE A 139 1.73 20.45 5.82
CA PHE A 139 2.21 21.47 6.78
C PHE A 139 3.03 22.61 6.15
N LYS A 140 3.71 22.37 5.02
CA LYS A 140 4.35 23.42 4.21
C LYS A 140 3.38 24.34 3.46
N LYS A 141 2.06 24.09 3.60
CA LYS A 141 0.98 24.80 2.92
C LYS A 141 0.93 24.56 1.40
N GLU A 142 1.60 23.52 0.92
CA GLU A 142 1.49 23.03 -0.46
C GLU A 142 0.23 22.15 -0.64
N ARG A 143 -0.91 22.63 -0.12
CA ARG A 143 -2.16 21.87 0.05
C ARG A 143 -2.72 21.33 -1.27
N LYS A 144 -2.47 22.02 -2.37
CA LYS A 144 -2.90 21.59 -3.71
C LYS A 144 -2.11 20.37 -4.19
N THR A 145 -0.79 20.41 -4.05
CA THR A 145 0.11 19.28 -4.37
C THR A 145 -0.18 18.10 -3.45
N TYR A 146 -0.34 18.37 -2.14
CA TYR A 146 -0.78 17.38 -1.16
C TYR A 146 -2.07 16.67 -1.58
N LEU A 147 -3.12 17.41 -1.92
CA LEU A 147 -4.42 16.81 -2.22
C LEU A 147 -4.37 15.98 -3.51
N ARG A 148 -3.60 16.41 -4.50
CA ARG A 148 -3.36 15.61 -5.71
C ARG A 148 -2.63 14.32 -5.38
N PHE A 149 -1.54 14.42 -4.61
CA PHE A 149 -0.81 13.25 -4.12
C PHE A 149 -1.71 12.27 -3.36
N ALA A 150 -2.48 12.74 -2.38
CA ALA A 150 -3.34 11.89 -1.56
C ALA A 150 -4.47 11.23 -2.37
N LEU A 151 -5.07 11.94 -3.33
CA LEU A 151 -6.10 11.38 -4.20
C LEU A 151 -5.53 10.41 -5.25
N VAL A 152 -4.34 10.67 -5.80
CA VAL A 152 -3.66 9.70 -6.68
C VAL A 152 -3.24 8.47 -5.90
N PHE A 153 -2.73 8.64 -4.67
CA PHE A 153 -2.42 7.52 -3.79
C PHE A 153 -3.65 6.63 -3.59
N LEU A 154 -4.79 7.22 -3.23
CA LEU A 154 -6.05 6.46 -3.11
C LEU A 154 -6.45 5.82 -4.45
N PHE A 155 -6.39 6.56 -5.55
CA PHE A 155 -6.81 6.06 -6.87
C PHE A 155 -5.96 4.87 -7.36
N VAL A 156 -4.63 4.94 -7.20
CA VAL A 156 -3.71 3.83 -7.50
C VAL A 156 -4.03 2.62 -6.63
N ASN A 157 -4.34 2.82 -5.34
CA ASN A 157 -4.78 1.72 -4.47
C ASN A 157 -6.06 1.07 -4.97
N LEU A 158 -7.07 1.85 -5.38
CA LEU A 158 -8.32 1.31 -5.92
C LEU A 158 -8.10 0.51 -7.22
N ILE A 159 -7.20 0.97 -8.11
CA ILE A 159 -6.79 0.21 -9.30
C ILE A 159 -6.07 -1.09 -8.90
N GLY A 160 -5.16 -1.03 -7.93
CA GLY A 160 -4.44 -2.20 -7.42
C GLY A 160 -5.39 -3.22 -6.80
N PHE A 161 -6.36 -2.77 -6.01
CA PHE A 161 -7.40 -3.63 -5.43
C PHE A 161 -8.23 -4.30 -6.52
N ALA A 162 -8.62 -3.58 -7.58
CA ALA A 162 -9.26 -4.20 -8.73
C ALA A 162 -8.37 -5.28 -9.35
N GLY A 163 -7.06 -5.04 -9.46
CA GLY A 163 -6.06 -6.02 -9.87
C GLY A 163 -6.09 -7.30 -9.02
N TYR A 164 -6.15 -7.16 -7.69
CA TYR A 164 -6.23 -8.29 -6.75
C TYR A 164 -7.45 -9.20 -6.97
N TYR A 165 -8.55 -8.65 -7.47
CA TYR A 165 -9.76 -9.43 -7.80
C TYR A 165 -9.77 -9.95 -9.24
N ILE A 166 -9.17 -9.20 -10.19
CA ILE A 166 -9.07 -9.63 -11.59
C ILE A 166 -8.09 -10.80 -11.73
N HIS A 167 -6.98 -10.76 -11.00
CA HIS A 167 -5.95 -11.77 -11.04
C HIS A 167 -5.43 -12.06 -9.61
N PRO A 168 -6.19 -12.83 -8.81
CA PRO A 168 -5.71 -13.32 -7.52
C PRO A 168 -4.43 -14.11 -7.73
N ALA A 169 -3.34 -13.71 -7.08
CA ALA A 169 -2.01 -14.25 -7.33
C ALA A 169 -1.24 -14.49 -6.03
N ALA A 170 -0.59 -15.64 -5.93
CA ALA A 170 0.20 -16.00 -4.78
C ALA A 170 1.61 -15.38 -4.83
N PRO A 171 2.14 -14.89 -3.68
CA PRO A 171 3.49 -14.36 -3.59
C PRO A 171 4.55 -15.48 -3.62
N PRO A 172 5.84 -15.15 -3.84
CA PRO A 172 6.92 -16.13 -3.95
C PRO A 172 7.07 -17.04 -2.72
N TRP A 173 6.99 -16.48 -1.51
CA TRP A 173 7.08 -17.27 -0.28
C TRP A 173 6.00 -18.36 -0.19
N TYR A 174 4.82 -18.13 -0.79
CA TYR A 174 3.75 -19.11 -0.79
C TYR A 174 4.13 -20.33 -1.61
N ALA A 175 4.61 -20.12 -2.84
CA ALA A 175 5.04 -21.19 -3.73
C ALA A 175 6.21 -22.00 -3.13
N ILE A 176 7.15 -21.31 -2.46
CA ILE A 176 8.30 -21.94 -1.79
C ILE A 176 7.84 -22.84 -0.62
N ASN A 177 6.88 -22.38 0.19
CA ASN A 177 6.48 -23.08 1.41
C ASN A 177 5.40 -24.15 1.20
N TYR A 178 4.48 -23.93 0.25
CA TYR A 178 3.27 -24.74 0.08
C TYR A 178 3.16 -25.39 -1.31
N GLY A 179 4.07 -25.08 -2.23
CA GLY A 179 3.97 -25.51 -3.62
C GLY A 179 2.87 -24.77 -4.38
N PHE A 180 2.31 -25.43 -5.41
CA PHE A 180 1.41 -24.80 -6.37
C PHE A 180 -0.08 -24.98 -6.07
N GLU A 181 -0.42 -25.80 -5.07
CA GLU A 181 -1.81 -26.03 -4.68
C GLU A 181 -2.30 -24.89 -3.77
N PRO A 182 -3.42 -24.22 -4.10
CA PRO A 182 -3.96 -23.16 -3.25
C PRO A 182 -4.57 -23.70 -1.95
N ILE A 183 -4.06 -23.21 -0.82
CA ILE A 183 -4.53 -23.51 0.52
C ILE A 183 -5.27 -22.27 1.00
N LEU A 184 -6.60 -22.37 1.05
CA LEU A 184 -7.46 -21.28 1.51
C LEU A 184 -7.19 -20.97 2.99
N ASN A 185 -7.36 -19.71 3.38
CA ASN A 185 -7.10 -19.22 4.74
C ASN A 185 -5.65 -19.41 5.22
N THR A 186 -4.68 -19.51 4.30
CA THR A 186 -3.26 -19.47 4.65
C THR A 186 -2.98 -18.19 5.46
N PRO A 187 -2.35 -18.29 6.65
CA PRO A 187 -2.02 -17.11 7.45
C PRO A 187 -1.00 -16.24 6.73
N GLY A 188 -0.96 -14.95 7.08
CA GLY A 188 0.08 -14.06 6.59
C GLY A 188 1.48 -14.55 7.00
N ASN A 189 2.47 -14.30 6.14
CA ASN A 189 3.84 -14.76 6.33
C ASN A 189 4.82 -13.59 6.16
N VAL A 190 5.82 -13.52 7.03
CA VAL A 190 6.88 -12.48 7.03
C VAL A 190 7.97 -12.74 5.98
N ALA A 191 7.92 -13.89 5.32
CA ALA A 191 8.88 -14.37 4.33
C ALA A 191 10.34 -14.15 4.82
N GLY A 192 11.22 -13.69 3.94
CA GLY A 192 12.62 -13.40 4.29
C GLY A 192 12.81 -12.24 5.26
N LEU A 193 11.77 -11.42 5.53
CA LEU A 193 11.87 -10.30 6.49
C LEU A 193 11.92 -10.78 7.94
N GLY A 194 11.50 -12.02 8.23
CA GLY A 194 11.67 -12.62 9.56
C GLY A 194 13.13 -12.59 10.04
N ARG A 195 14.09 -12.66 9.11
CA ARG A 195 15.53 -12.56 9.41
C ARG A 195 15.90 -11.20 10.02
N PHE A 196 15.24 -10.12 9.61
CA PHE A 196 15.45 -8.81 10.23
C PHE A 196 14.97 -8.80 11.69
N ASP A 197 13.77 -9.31 11.93
CA ASP A 197 13.17 -9.42 13.25
C ASP A 197 14.07 -10.26 14.19
N GLU A 198 14.59 -11.39 13.70
CA GLU A 198 15.55 -12.25 14.42
C GLU A 198 16.87 -11.54 14.77
N ILE A 199 17.48 -10.82 13.81
CA ILE A 199 18.74 -10.10 14.02
C ILE A 199 18.61 -9.05 15.13
N PHE A 200 17.49 -8.35 15.19
CA PHE A 200 17.27 -7.26 16.17
C PHE A 200 16.50 -7.69 17.42
N GLY A 201 15.99 -8.93 17.48
CA GLY A 201 15.15 -9.40 18.57
C GLY A 201 13.82 -8.63 18.71
N VAL A 202 13.23 -8.26 17.58
CA VAL A 202 11.96 -7.50 17.50
C VAL A 202 10.89 -8.31 16.77
N THR A 203 9.63 -7.86 16.78
CA THR A 203 8.50 -8.54 16.12
C THR A 203 7.76 -7.59 15.17
N ILE A 204 8.50 -6.72 14.49
CA ILE A 204 7.92 -5.63 13.71
C ILE A 204 7.24 -6.20 12.47
N PHE A 205 7.94 -7.05 11.72
CA PHE A 205 7.39 -7.65 10.52
C PHE A 205 6.33 -8.71 10.83
N ASP A 206 6.51 -9.47 11.90
CA ASP A 206 5.46 -10.39 12.39
C ASP A 206 4.15 -9.65 12.69
N SER A 207 4.22 -8.51 13.40
CA SER A 207 3.03 -7.71 13.70
C SER A 207 2.36 -7.11 12.46
N ILE A 208 3.12 -6.79 11.41
CA ILE A 208 2.60 -6.16 10.19
C ILE A 208 2.02 -7.23 9.25
N TYR A 209 2.79 -8.29 8.96
CA TYR A 209 2.46 -9.27 7.92
C TYR A 209 1.69 -10.48 8.45
N GLY A 210 1.81 -10.83 9.74
CA GLY A 210 1.00 -11.88 10.36
C GLY A 210 -0.51 -11.56 10.36
N ARG A 211 -0.86 -10.28 10.21
CA ARG A 211 -2.26 -9.79 10.17
C ARG A 211 -2.74 -9.43 8.76
N ASN A 212 -2.09 -9.90 7.70
CA ASN A 212 -2.45 -9.59 6.32
C ASN A 212 -3.95 -9.83 6.04
N ALA A 213 -4.58 -8.92 5.31
CA ALA A 213 -5.99 -9.03 4.91
C ALA A 213 -6.20 -9.98 3.74
N ASN A 214 -5.21 -10.11 2.87
CA ASN A 214 -5.30 -10.92 1.66
C ASN A 214 -3.91 -11.44 1.25
N VAL A 215 -3.70 -12.75 1.38
CA VAL A 215 -2.46 -13.42 1.00
C VAL A 215 -2.29 -13.50 -0.53
N PHE A 216 -3.38 -13.68 -1.27
CA PHE A 216 -3.37 -13.88 -2.73
C PHE A 216 -3.50 -12.55 -3.50
N ALA A 217 -2.98 -11.47 -2.91
CA ALA A 217 -2.99 -10.13 -3.47
C ALA A 217 -1.56 -9.69 -3.86
N ALA A 218 -0.79 -10.57 -4.51
CA ALA A 218 0.57 -10.25 -4.93
C ALA A 218 0.60 -9.25 -6.10
N VAL A 219 -0.32 -9.39 -7.06
CA VAL A 219 -0.32 -8.64 -8.32
C VAL A 219 -1.44 -7.60 -8.37
N PRO A 220 -1.16 -6.29 -8.56
CA PRO A 220 0.16 -5.66 -8.63
C PRO A 220 0.75 -5.33 -7.24
N SER A 221 2.08 -5.18 -7.14
CA SER A 221 2.72 -4.81 -5.87
C SER A 221 2.45 -3.34 -5.51
N LEU A 222 1.57 -3.10 -4.55
CA LEU A 222 1.31 -1.75 -4.02
C LEU A 222 2.48 -1.23 -3.17
N HIS A 223 3.28 -2.12 -2.56
CA HIS A 223 4.54 -1.77 -1.91
C HIS A 223 5.49 -1.04 -2.88
N ALA A 224 5.59 -1.54 -4.12
CA ALA A 224 6.38 -0.90 -5.17
C ALA A 224 5.75 0.41 -5.68
N ALA A 225 4.42 0.49 -5.72
CA ALA A 225 3.67 1.62 -6.29
C ALA A 225 3.79 2.92 -5.47
N TYR A 226 3.80 2.84 -4.14
CA TYR A 226 3.64 4.03 -3.29
C TYR A 226 4.79 5.02 -3.41
N MET A 227 6.03 4.52 -3.44
CA MET A 227 7.20 5.38 -3.60
C MET A 227 7.30 5.98 -5.00
N VAL A 228 6.74 5.33 -6.04
CA VAL A 228 6.61 5.94 -7.38
C VAL A 228 5.74 7.18 -7.32
N VAL A 229 4.56 7.09 -6.68
CA VAL A 229 3.66 8.23 -6.52
C VAL A 229 4.33 9.34 -5.70
N ALA A 230 4.99 9.00 -4.59
CA ALA A 230 5.71 9.97 -3.76
C ALA A 230 6.82 10.68 -4.54
N LEU A 231 7.63 9.94 -5.32
CA LEU A 231 8.72 10.48 -6.13
C LEU A 231 8.19 11.40 -7.25
N VAL A 232 7.14 10.99 -7.96
CA VAL A 232 6.50 11.81 -8.99
C VAL A 232 6.05 13.15 -8.42
N TYR A 233 5.37 13.14 -7.27
CA TYR A 233 4.93 14.39 -6.62
C TYR A 233 6.06 15.18 -5.98
N ALA A 234 7.15 14.54 -5.55
CA ALA A 234 8.35 15.25 -5.11
C ALA A 234 9.00 16.03 -6.27
N ILE A 235 9.03 15.43 -7.47
CA ILE A 235 9.53 16.07 -8.70
C ILE A 235 8.60 17.21 -9.14
N ILE A 236 7.28 16.96 -9.23
CA ILE A 236 6.28 17.98 -9.59
C ILE A 236 6.29 19.16 -8.60
N GLY A 237 6.40 18.84 -7.30
CA GLY A 237 6.53 19.82 -6.22
C GLY A 237 7.87 20.55 -6.21
N LYS A 238 8.80 20.25 -7.13
CA LYS A 238 10.14 20.84 -7.21
C LYS A 238 10.89 20.75 -5.88
N CYS A 239 10.76 19.60 -5.22
CA CYS A 239 11.53 19.32 -4.02
C CYS A 239 13.03 19.40 -4.31
N ARG A 240 13.82 19.67 -3.27
CA ARG A 240 15.28 19.75 -3.40
C ARG A 240 15.85 18.43 -3.92
N TRP A 241 16.91 18.50 -4.74
CA TRP A 241 17.49 17.34 -5.42
C TRP A 241 17.84 16.18 -4.48
N TYR A 242 18.30 16.46 -3.25
CA TYR A 242 18.63 15.42 -2.27
C TYR A 242 17.39 14.66 -1.76
N VAL A 243 16.21 15.29 -1.75
CA VAL A 243 14.95 14.60 -1.41
C VAL A 243 14.56 13.64 -2.53
N ILE A 244 14.69 14.10 -3.78
CA ILE A 244 14.45 13.26 -4.96
C ILE A 244 15.43 12.08 -4.96
N ALA A 245 16.72 12.32 -4.71
CA ALA A 245 17.72 11.26 -4.61
C ALA A 245 17.41 10.26 -3.49
N LEU A 246 17.06 10.75 -2.29
CA LEU A 246 16.66 9.88 -1.18
C LEU A 246 15.45 9.01 -1.54
N PHE A 247 14.41 9.61 -2.14
CA PHE A 247 13.22 8.86 -2.54
C PHE A 247 13.52 7.82 -3.61
N SER A 248 14.38 8.14 -4.59
CA SER A 248 14.83 7.19 -5.59
C SER A 248 15.59 6.00 -4.99
N VAL A 249 16.47 6.26 -4.01
CA VAL A 249 17.21 5.19 -3.30
C VAL A 249 16.26 4.32 -2.49
N ILE A 250 15.35 4.92 -1.71
CA ILE A 250 14.34 4.18 -0.94
C ILE A 250 13.46 3.34 -1.87
N MET A 251 13.03 3.91 -2.99
CA MET A 251 12.19 3.23 -3.98
C MET A 251 12.89 2.00 -4.58
N ALA A 252 14.12 2.16 -5.07
CA ALA A 252 14.90 1.05 -5.61
C ALA A 252 15.22 0.00 -4.52
N GLY A 253 15.49 0.46 -3.30
CA GLY A 253 15.66 -0.41 -2.14
C GLY A 253 14.43 -1.25 -1.85
N ILE A 254 13.22 -0.67 -1.82
CA ILE A 254 11.97 -1.41 -1.62
C ILE A 254 11.78 -2.46 -2.72
N TRP A 255 12.01 -2.11 -3.99
CA TRP A 255 11.84 -3.05 -5.09
C TRP A 255 12.79 -4.24 -4.99
N GLY A 256 14.08 -4.00 -4.80
CA GLY A 256 15.06 -5.07 -4.68
C GLY A 256 14.82 -5.94 -3.44
N THR A 257 14.47 -5.30 -2.32
CA THR A 257 14.25 -6.01 -1.05
C THR A 257 12.94 -6.79 -1.03
N ALA A 258 11.91 -6.37 -1.78
CA ALA A 258 10.69 -7.15 -1.98
C ALA A 258 10.97 -8.51 -2.63
N ILE A 259 11.87 -8.54 -3.61
CA ILE A 259 12.27 -9.75 -4.32
C ILE A 259 13.22 -10.58 -3.46
N TYR A 260 14.23 -9.95 -2.87
CA TYR A 260 15.19 -10.60 -1.97
C TYR A 260 14.53 -11.31 -0.78
N SER A 261 13.47 -10.70 -0.23
CA SER A 261 12.72 -11.25 0.90
C SER A 261 11.58 -12.17 0.47
N CYS A 262 11.44 -12.49 -0.81
CA CYS A 262 10.38 -13.37 -1.35
C CYS A 262 8.95 -12.85 -1.12
N HIS A 263 8.78 -11.54 -0.88
CA HIS A 263 7.46 -10.92 -0.75
C HIS A 263 6.77 -10.70 -2.10
N HIS A 264 7.53 -10.45 -3.15
CA HIS A 264 7.01 -10.18 -4.49
C HIS A 264 7.96 -10.71 -5.57
N TYR A 265 7.39 -11.16 -6.67
CA TYR A 265 8.13 -11.41 -7.91
C TYR A 265 8.51 -10.09 -8.59
N ILE A 266 9.47 -10.13 -9.51
CA ILE A 266 9.83 -8.96 -10.34
C ILE A 266 8.61 -8.50 -11.14
N ILE A 267 7.82 -9.44 -11.68
CA ILE A 267 6.59 -9.13 -12.41
C ILE A 267 5.62 -8.28 -11.54
N ASP A 268 5.41 -8.66 -10.29
CA ASP A 268 4.53 -7.93 -9.36
C ASP A 268 5.00 -6.48 -9.17
N VAL A 269 6.31 -6.29 -9.04
CA VAL A 269 6.96 -4.98 -8.87
C VAL A 269 6.78 -4.15 -10.14
N LEU A 270 7.05 -4.70 -11.32
CA LEU A 270 6.89 -4.02 -12.61
C LEU A 270 5.42 -3.62 -12.87
N LEU A 271 4.47 -4.50 -12.52
CA LEU A 271 3.04 -4.21 -12.60
C LEU A 271 2.63 -3.15 -11.57
N GLY A 272 3.22 -3.14 -10.37
CA GLY A 272 3.06 -2.10 -9.36
C GLY A 272 3.52 -0.72 -9.84
N ILE A 273 4.71 -0.66 -10.45
CA ILE A 273 5.25 0.57 -11.06
C ILE A 273 4.33 1.05 -12.18
N SER A 274 3.91 0.14 -13.07
CA SER A 274 3.01 0.45 -14.17
C SER A 274 1.66 0.95 -13.68
N CYS A 275 1.10 0.31 -12.65
CA CYS A 275 -0.14 0.73 -11.98
C CYS A 275 -0.04 2.15 -11.42
N ALA A 276 1.07 2.48 -10.74
CA ALA A 276 1.31 3.81 -10.19
C ALA A 276 1.39 4.88 -11.28
N LEU A 277 2.18 4.64 -12.34
CA LEU A 277 2.37 5.58 -13.44
C LEU A 277 1.08 5.78 -14.24
N LEU A 278 0.39 4.69 -14.59
CA LEU A 278 -0.89 4.75 -15.29
C LEU A 278 -1.97 5.43 -14.43
N GLY A 279 -2.06 5.09 -13.15
CA GLY A 279 -2.99 5.72 -12.22
C GLY A 279 -2.75 7.23 -12.09
N TRP A 280 -1.49 7.64 -11.98
CA TRP A 280 -1.11 9.06 -12.00
C TRP A 280 -1.50 9.74 -13.33
N LEU A 281 -1.18 9.13 -14.48
CA LEU A 281 -1.51 9.67 -15.79
C LEU A 281 -3.03 9.81 -16.00
N LEU A 282 -3.79 8.76 -15.70
CA LEU A 282 -5.25 8.76 -15.81
C LEU A 282 -5.89 9.77 -14.87
N PHE A 283 -5.35 9.96 -13.67
CA PHE A 283 -5.85 10.97 -12.75
C PHE A 283 -5.58 12.38 -13.27
N GLU A 284 -4.32 12.70 -13.58
CA GLU A 284 -3.89 14.06 -13.91
C GLU A 284 -4.37 14.51 -15.29
N TYR A 285 -4.38 13.61 -16.27
CA TYR A 285 -4.73 13.92 -17.66
C TYR A 285 -6.11 13.42 -18.08
N GLY A 286 -6.74 12.53 -17.31
CA GLY A 286 -8.11 12.06 -17.50
C GLY A 286 -9.08 12.72 -16.53
N LEU A 287 -9.07 12.29 -15.26
CA LEU A 287 -10.06 12.72 -14.26
C LEU A 287 -10.07 14.23 -14.05
N MET A 288 -8.91 14.88 -13.95
CA MET A 288 -8.81 16.34 -13.77
C MET A 288 -9.29 17.15 -14.99
N LYS A 289 -9.49 16.54 -16.16
CA LYS A 289 -10.13 17.18 -17.32
C LYS A 289 -11.65 17.17 -17.23
N ILE A 290 -12.23 16.24 -16.48
CA ILE A 290 -13.68 16.16 -16.29
C ILE A 290 -14.13 17.32 -15.38
N ARG A 291 -15.05 18.16 -15.89
CA ARG A 291 -15.52 19.36 -15.18
C ARG A 291 -16.09 19.03 -13.80
N GLY A 292 -16.88 17.96 -13.70
CA GLY A 292 -17.47 17.51 -12.42
C GLY A 292 -16.40 17.15 -11.39
N PHE A 293 -15.39 16.38 -11.79
CA PHE A 293 -14.30 15.97 -10.90
C PHE A 293 -13.41 17.15 -10.49
N ARG A 294 -13.10 18.05 -11.43
CA ARG A 294 -12.37 19.29 -11.12
C ARG A 294 -13.11 20.14 -10.09
N ASN A 295 -14.42 20.30 -10.23
CA ASN A 295 -15.23 21.03 -9.25
C ASN A 295 -15.23 20.35 -7.88
N PHE A 296 -15.27 19.02 -7.82
CA PHE A 296 -15.11 18.26 -6.57
C PHE A 296 -13.73 18.54 -5.94
N PHE A 297 -12.66 18.41 -6.72
CA PHE A 297 -11.30 18.69 -6.28
C PHE A 297 -11.16 20.11 -5.74
N ASP A 298 -11.67 21.12 -6.45
CA ASP A 298 -11.56 22.52 -6.04
C ASP A 298 -12.32 22.79 -4.75
N ARG A 299 -13.53 22.24 -4.58
CA ARG A 299 -14.28 22.34 -3.31
C ARG A 299 -13.52 21.71 -2.15
N TYR A 300 -12.96 20.53 -2.37
CA TYR A 300 -12.17 19.83 -1.36
C TYR A 300 -10.92 20.66 -1.01
N TYR A 301 -10.18 21.13 -2.00
CA TYR A 301 -9.03 22.00 -1.80
C TYR A 301 -9.38 23.25 -1.00
N GLN A 302 -10.47 23.95 -1.34
CA GLN A 302 -10.89 25.15 -0.59
C GLN A 302 -11.23 24.85 0.87
N TYR A 303 -11.77 23.66 1.17
CA TYR A 303 -12.07 23.27 2.55
C TYR A 303 -10.80 23.10 3.39
N ILE A 304 -9.79 22.42 2.83
CA ILE A 304 -8.56 22.07 3.56
C ILE A 304 -7.46 23.15 3.52
N LYS A 305 -7.63 24.17 2.67
CA LYS A 305 -6.74 25.34 2.56
C LYS A 305 -6.72 26.13 3.86
#